data_AF-A0AAD7IAJ3-F1
#
_entry.id   AF-A0AAD7IAJ3-F1
#
_cell.length_a   1.000
_cell.length_b   1.000
_cell.length_c   1.000
_cell.angle_alpha   90.00
_cell.angle_beta   90.00
_cell.angle_gamma   90.00
#
_symmetry.space_group_name_H-M   'P 1'
#
loop_
_entity.id
_entity.type
_entity.pdbx_description
1 polymer ?
#
loop_
_entity_poly.entity_id
_entity_poly.type
_entity_poly.pdbx_seq_one_letter_code
_entity_poly.pdbx_strand_id
1 'polypeptide(L)'
;MPTPFDTAFIAATMSSSSVGYPPPDVAHAIALIHAAAAPPPPPSTSSQPQTSQNSHAQDAYIHSIQTAQSALLALQRTPAAWGLVPPLLSSDEVNVQFFGAHTAHAKVARGELDSLSPAEQLQLRDVLVREAGRAGRARVVRRKLYGGIVAIAVRLVPGRPGVWEAGSGGEGGEGGGWIGEVVGALLQAGAPSAHVHEFLAGVAEDVGAASLLPQAKIQLTQSLRTAAPLVLNSIPAVLSSPNTNTQPPDALPAALTCLTAWPPAGVLPGQDVARVVAPLIALLSAPTQDQDTHHADEARTAACTTLAELLARPPAGWSPKVLLEPLFVWVLQAVASLSPTSFSQVQPAHSDIPPPRNEARRLRRDMRLLVALGDAGVECVAGCVVDATCVALSLPSVTSVASVSSLPSMGGTEGGEGPERGELARHFLRVMLALGGRWIGVGRAQEGEGEDEDGVDEDEEDEEGEEGNGDEGSLGFWYLALWEVPRKRVPGYAFESLSCLPFGVEDGDTDAGADRMDAVGAGVLAFVSAESEIGDAGMWRRCVCV
;
A
#
# COMPACT_ATOMS: atom_id res chain seq x y z
N MET A 1 33.55 -11.42 15.57
CA MET A 1 32.82 -10.66 16.60
C MET A 1 33.65 -9.44 16.94
N PRO A 2 33.14 -8.21 16.72
CA PRO A 2 33.84 -7.01 17.17
C PRO A 2 33.88 -7.03 18.70
N THR A 3 35.03 -6.68 19.27
CA THR A 3 35.22 -6.67 20.72
C THR A 3 34.47 -5.49 21.35
N PRO A 4 34.04 -5.59 22.62
CA PRO A 4 33.40 -4.47 23.35
C PRO A 4 34.25 -3.18 23.42
N PHE A 5 35.51 -3.22 22.99
CA PHE A 5 36.38 -2.04 22.85
C PHE A 5 35.94 -1.05 21.75
N ASP A 6 35.22 -1.49 20.71
CA ASP A 6 34.88 -0.59 19.59
C ASP A 6 33.79 0.42 19.96
N THR A 7 32.81 0.04 20.80
CA THR A 7 31.73 0.96 21.22
C THR A 7 32.22 2.03 22.19
N ALA A 8 33.14 1.67 23.09
CA ALA A 8 33.78 2.64 23.98
C ALA A 8 34.65 3.63 23.20
N PHE A 9 35.35 3.17 22.16
CA PHE A 9 36.12 4.04 21.28
C PHE A 9 35.22 4.99 20.49
N ILE A 10 34.06 4.52 19.99
CA ILE A 10 33.08 5.34 19.27
C ILE A 10 32.49 6.42 20.18
N ALA A 11 32.09 6.07 21.41
CA ALA A 11 31.59 7.04 22.38
C ALA A 11 32.67 8.06 22.77
N ALA A 12 33.92 7.61 22.94
CA ALA A 12 35.04 8.49 23.27
C ALA A 12 35.42 9.42 22.11
N THR A 13 35.41 8.94 20.86
CA THR A 13 35.73 9.74 19.68
C THR A 13 34.69 10.81 19.45
N MET A 14 33.39 10.47 19.48
CA MET A 14 32.31 11.45 19.37
C MET A 14 32.28 12.45 20.53
N SER A 15 32.80 12.09 21.70
CA SER A 15 32.88 12.98 22.86
C SER A 15 34.13 13.87 22.83
N SER A 16 35.22 13.45 22.19
CA SER A 16 36.53 14.14 22.25
C SER A 16 36.62 15.36 21.33
N SER A 17 35.84 15.40 20.25
CA SER A 17 35.88 16.46 19.23
C SER A 17 35.08 17.70 19.64
N SER A 18 34.13 17.56 20.58
CA SER A 18 33.27 18.65 21.01
C SER A 18 33.94 19.42 22.16
N VAL A 19 34.23 20.69 21.91
CA VAL A 19 34.86 21.63 22.84
C VAL A 19 34.16 21.61 24.22
N GLY A 20 34.82 21.02 25.22
CA GLY A 20 34.59 21.30 26.65
C GLY A 20 33.30 20.80 27.30
N TYR A 21 32.50 19.96 26.65
CA TYR A 21 31.29 19.39 27.29
C TYR A 21 31.63 18.19 28.16
N PRO A 22 31.04 18.07 29.36
CA PRO A 22 31.16 16.85 30.15
C PRO A 22 30.59 15.65 29.36
N PRO A 23 31.16 14.45 29.51
CA PRO A 23 30.63 13.26 28.85
C PRO A 23 29.14 13.09 29.22
N PRO A 24 28.29 12.73 28.25
CA PRO A 24 26.87 12.60 28.53
C PRO A 24 26.62 11.48 29.56
N ASP A 25 25.83 11.78 30.59
CA ASP A 25 25.48 10.83 31.63
C ASP A 25 24.44 9.83 31.11
N VAL A 26 24.94 8.68 30.63
CA VAL A 26 24.12 7.58 30.09
C VAL A 26 23.17 7.04 31.15
N ALA A 27 23.59 6.96 32.41
CA ALA A 27 22.76 6.44 33.49
C ALA A 27 21.59 7.39 33.78
N HIS A 28 21.84 8.70 33.78
CA HIS A 28 20.78 9.70 33.90
C HIS A 28 19.79 9.63 32.73
N ALA A 29 20.28 9.47 31.49
CA ALA A 29 19.42 9.31 30.32
C ALA A 29 18.52 8.07 30.43
N ILE A 30 19.07 6.92 30.84
CA ILE A 30 18.32 5.68 31.06
C ILE A 30 17.26 5.87 32.15
N ALA A 31 17.62 6.49 33.28
CA ALA A 31 16.67 6.78 34.35
C ALA A 31 15.49 7.66 33.88
N LEU A 32 15.76 8.68 33.06
CA LEU A 32 14.72 9.52 32.47
C LEU A 32 13.83 8.73 31.49
N ILE A 33 14.41 7.83 30.68
CA ILE A 33 13.64 6.97 29.77
C ILE A 33 12.71 6.06 30.57
N HIS A 34 13.19 5.47 31.66
CA HIS A 34 12.39 4.57 32.50
C HIS A 34 11.28 5.35 33.21
N ALA A 35 11.56 6.57 33.68
CA ALA A 35 10.54 7.44 34.27
C ALA A 35 9.47 7.84 33.24
N ALA A 36 9.85 8.10 31.98
CA ALA A 36 8.92 8.45 30.91
C ALA A 36 8.11 7.26 30.37
N ALA A 37 8.62 6.04 30.51
CA ALA A 37 8.00 4.79 30.06
C ALA A 37 7.37 3.97 31.19
N ALA A 38 7.31 4.51 32.41
CA ALA A 38 6.69 3.85 33.54
C ALA A 38 5.20 3.58 33.23
N PRO A 39 4.68 2.37 33.51
CA PRO A 39 3.25 2.11 33.39
C PRO A 39 2.46 2.87 34.47
N PRO A 40 1.17 3.15 34.24
CA PRO A 40 0.33 3.80 35.25
C PRO A 40 0.25 2.91 36.49
N PRO A 41 0.24 3.51 37.70
CA PRO A 41 0.05 2.74 38.91
C PRO A 41 -1.28 1.98 38.80
N PRO A 42 -1.33 0.69 39.19
CA PRO A 42 -2.56 -0.09 39.11
C PRO A 42 -3.65 0.58 39.94
N PRO A 43 -4.92 0.55 39.50
CA PRO A 43 -6.01 1.11 40.28
C PRO A 43 -6.06 0.41 41.64
N SER A 44 -6.03 1.19 42.72
CA SER A 44 -6.11 0.67 44.09
C SER A 44 -7.38 -0.16 44.25
N THR A 45 -7.26 -1.49 44.39
CA THR A 45 -8.40 -2.41 44.52
C THR A 45 -9.16 -2.30 45.85
N SER A 46 -8.83 -1.31 46.69
CA SER A 46 -9.56 -1.10 47.93
C SER A 46 -10.97 -0.59 47.63
N SER A 47 -11.97 -1.38 48.00
CA SER A 47 -13.41 -1.15 47.84
C SER A 47 -13.98 0.04 48.65
N GLN A 48 -13.15 1.04 48.99
CA GLN A 48 -13.60 2.27 49.64
C GLN A 48 -13.80 3.38 48.60
N PRO A 49 -14.87 4.19 48.74
CA PRO A 49 -15.13 5.34 47.88
C PRO A 49 -14.08 6.44 48.13
N GLN A 50 -12.92 6.34 47.48
CA GLN A 50 -11.81 7.31 47.52
C GLN A 50 -11.69 8.05 46.18
N THR A 51 -12.74 8.77 45.77
CA THR A 51 -12.77 9.48 44.49
C THR A 51 -11.79 10.66 44.41
N SER A 52 -11.41 11.29 45.53
CA SER A 52 -10.52 12.46 45.54
C SER A 52 -9.03 12.15 45.74
N GLN A 53 -8.66 11.03 46.35
CA GLN A 53 -7.25 10.68 46.53
C GLN A 53 -6.65 10.04 45.27
N ASN A 54 -7.43 9.23 44.55
CA ASN A 54 -6.97 8.61 43.31
C ASN A 54 -6.72 9.65 42.20
N SER A 55 -7.49 10.74 42.13
CA SER A 55 -7.26 11.81 41.15
C SER A 55 -5.92 12.51 41.36
N HIS A 56 -5.56 12.83 42.61
CA HIS A 56 -4.28 13.49 42.91
C HIS A 56 -3.07 12.60 42.61
N ALA A 57 -3.15 11.28 42.88
CA ALA A 57 -2.09 10.35 42.55
C ALA A 57 -1.90 10.22 41.02
N GLN A 58 -3.01 10.16 40.28
CA GLN A 58 -2.98 10.13 38.81
C GLN A 58 -2.41 11.42 38.22
N ASP A 59 -2.81 12.58 38.73
CA ASP A 59 -2.28 13.88 38.31
C ASP A 59 -0.77 14.00 38.57
N ALA A 60 -0.31 13.55 39.73
CA ALA A 60 1.12 13.53 40.07
C ALA A 60 1.92 12.59 39.16
N TYR A 61 1.37 11.42 38.83
CA TYR A 61 1.96 10.49 37.89
C TYR A 61 2.05 11.09 36.48
N ILE A 62 0.97 11.66 35.96
CA ILE A 62 0.96 12.35 34.65
C ILE A 62 2.00 13.48 34.62
N HIS A 63 2.06 14.32 35.67
CA HIS A 63 3.05 15.38 35.77
C HIS A 63 4.49 14.84 35.79
N SER A 64 4.73 13.70 36.44
CA SER A 64 6.06 13.07 36.48
C SER A 64 6.51 12.60 35.10
N ILE A 65 5.61 12.00 34.31
CA ILE A 65 5.89 11.59 32.93
C ILE A 65 6.16 12.81 32.05
N GLN A 66 5.32 13.85 32.14
CA GLN A 66 5.52 15.09 31.37
C GLN A 66 6.86 15.74 31.70
N THR A 67 7.25 15.73 32.98
CA THR A 67 8.56 16.25 33.42
C THR A 67 9.69 15.43 32.80
N ALA A 68 9.64 14.10 32.88
CA ALA A 68 10.63 13.21 32.30
C ALA A 68 10.74 13.37 30.76
N GLN A 69 9.60 13.44 30.06
CA GLN A 69 9.56 13.67 28.62
C GLN A 69 10.17 15.04 28.24
N SER A 70 9.87 16.09 29.00
CA SER A 70 10.45 17.42 28.77
C SER A 70 11.97 17.42 28.97
N ALA A 71 12.46 16.69 29.98
CA ALA A 71 13.89 16.52 30.25
C ALA A 71 14.58 15.73 29.14
N LEU A 72 13.96 14.65 28.63
CA LEU A 72 14.48 13.88 27.50
C LEU A 72 14.56 14.72 26.22
N LEU A 73 13.55 15.55 25.95
CA LEU A 73 13.57 16.48 24.80
C LEU A 73 14.66 17.55 24.94
N ALA A 74 14.86 18.09 26.15
CA ALA A 74 15.95 19.00 26.44
C ALA A 74 17.30 18.33 26.21
N LEU A 75 17.48 17.10 26.72
CA LEU A 75 18.67 16.29 26.54
C LEU A 75 18.96 16.03 25.05
N GLN A 76 17.94 15.61 24.28
CA GLN A 76 18.05 15.32 22.85
C GLN A 76 18.55 16.52 22.03
N ARG A 77 18.19 17.75 22.42
CA ARG A 77 18.62 19.00 21.77
C ARG A 77 20.09 19.36 22.04
N THR A 78 20.71 18.79 23.08
CA THR A 78 22.10 19.09 23.40
C THR A 78 23.05 18.46 22.37
N PRO A 79 24.24 19.05 22.11
CA PRO A 79 25.27 18.41 21.29
C PRO A 79 25.74 17.06 21.87
N ALA A 80 25.79 16.95 23.21
CA ALA A 80 26.19 15.75 23.93
C ALA A 80 25.29 14.53 23.63
N ALA A 81 24.07 14.74 23.15
CA ALA A 81 23.17 13.66 22.77
C ALA A 81 23.69 12.76 21.64
N TRP A 82 24.64 13.23 20.81
CA TRP A 82 25.30 12.35 19.83
C TRP A 82 26.05 11.20 20.50
N GLY A 83 26.74 11.48 21.61
CA GLY A 83 27.46 10.47 22.40
C GLY A 83 26.54 9.48 23.12
N LEU A 84 25.26 9.81 23.29
CA LEU A 84 24.26 8.89 23.86
C LEU A 84 23.78 7.83 22.87
N VAL A 85 23.85 8.07 21.56
CA VAL A 85 23.25 7.16 20.57
C VAL A 85 23.86 5.74 20.62
N PRO A 86 25.19 5.55 20.50
CA PRO A 86 25.78 4.22 20.53
C PRO A 86 25.50 3.40 21.81
N PRO A 87 25.67 3.95 23.04
CA PRO A 87 25.41 3.17 24.25
C PRO A 87 23.92 2.85 24.44
N LEU A 88 23.01 3.77 24.11
CA LEU A 88 21.57 3.50 24.21
C LEU A 88 21.11 2.45 23.20
N LEU A 89 21.66 2.44 21.98
CA LEU A 89 21.39 1.40 20.98
C LEU A 89 21.92 0.02 21.37
N SER A 90 22.93 -0.02 22.26
CA SER A 90 23.54 -1.25 22.76
C SER A 90 22.83 -1.82 24.00
N SER A 91 21.87 -1.08 24.59
CA SER A 91 21.05 -1.55 25.71
C SER A 91 20.20 -2.75 25.32
N ASP A 92 19.85 -3.62 26.26
CA ASP A 92 18.95 -4.75 26.04
C ASP A 92 17.46 -4.33 26.05
N GLU A 93 17.16 -3.13 26.58
CA GLU A 93 15.79 -2.64 26.73
C GLU A 93 15.27 -1.93 25.47
N VAL A 94 14.10 -2.35 24.97
CA VAL A 94 13.50 -1.83 23.73
C VAL A 94 13.25 -0.32 23.80
N ASN A 95 12.74 0.19 24.92
CA ASN A 95 12.46 1.63 25.10
C ASN A 95 13.75 2.46 25.06
N VAL A 96 14.82 1.96 25.66
CA VAL A 96 16.15 2.61 25.66
C VAL A 96 16.75 2.61 24.26
N GLN A 97 16.70 1.47 23.56
CA GLN A 97 17.14 1.37 22.18
C GLN A 97 16.33 2.29 21.25
N PHE A 98 15.01 2.33 21.42
CA PHE A 98 14.12 3.19 20.63
C PHE A 98 14.48 4.66 20.81
N PHE A 99 14.71 5.11 22.04
CA PHE A 99 15.13 6.49 22.31
C PHE A 99 16.49 6.81 21.66
N GLY A 100 17.45 5.88 21.70
CA GLY A 100 18.73 6.01 21.00
C GLY A 100 18.56 6.18 19.48
N ALA A 101 17.78 5.29 18.85
CA ALA A 101 17.47 5.34 17.42
C ALA A 101 16.70 6.62 17.05
N HIS A 102 15.73 7.00 17.88
CA HIS A 102 14.93 8.20 17.69
C HIS A 102 15.77 9.47 17.81
N THR A 103 16.69 9.52 18.78
CA THR A 103 17.62 10.64 18.96
C THR A 103 18.51 10.82 17.74
N ALA A 104 19.09 9.74 17.21
CA ALA A 104 19.89 9.80 15.99
C ALA A 104 19.08 10.36 14.82
N HIS A 105 17.93 9.75 14.53
CA HIS A 105 17.05 10.19 13.44
C HIS A 105 16.61 11.66 13.63
N ALA A 106 16.10 12.05 14.80
CA ALA A 106 15.60 13.41 15.03
C ALA A 106 16.68 14.48 14.88
N LYS A 107 17.90 14.25 15.40
CA LYS A 107 19.01 15.19 15.26
C LYS A 107 19.47 15.31 13.82
N VAL A 108 19.54 14.18 13.09
CA VAL A 108 19.80 14.21 11.66
C VAL A 108 18.70 15.01 10.96
N ALA A 109 17.42 14.69 11.14
CA ALA A 109 16.32 15.42 10.50
C ALA A 109 16.36 16.94 10.75
N ARG A 110 16.78 17.40 11.94
CA ARG A 110 16.86 18.83 12.30
C ARG A 110 17.99 19.64 11.66
N GLY A 111 18.97 19.01 11.02
CA GLY A 111 20.13 19.75 10.48
C GLY A 111 21.40 19.54 11.28
N GLU A 112 21.33 18.86 12.42
CA GLU A 112 22.43 18.83 13.37
C GLU A 112 23.56 17.87 12.94
N LEU A 113 23.38 17.11 11.86
CA LEU A 113 24.44 16.26 11.30
C LEU A 113 25.70 17.08 10.93
N ASP A 114 25.51 18.32 10.49
CA ASP A 114 26.60 19.23 10.12
C ASP A 114 27.43 19.70 11.32
N SER A 115 26.96 19.46 12.55
CA SER A 115 27.74 19.70 13.77
C SER A 115 28.83 18.65 14.02
N LEU A 116 28.72 17.49 13.37
CA LEU A 116 29.73 16.43 13.41
C LEU A 116 30.77 16.63 12.31
N SER A 117 32.02 16.25 12.58
CA SER A 117 33.04 16.17 11.54
C SER A 117 32.69 15.10 10.49
N PRO A 118 33.21 15.19 9.25
CA PRO A 118 32.91 14.19 8.21
C PRO A 118 33.22 12.74 8.62
N ALA A 119 34.29 12.53 9.40
CA ALA A 119 34.64 11.21 9.92
C ALA A 119 33.60 10.69 10.92
N GLU A 120 33.12 11.54 11.82
CA GLU A 120 32.06 11.21 12.79
C GLU A 120 30.72 10.94 12.09
N GLN A 121 30.40 11.66 11.02
CA GLN A 121 29.19 11.41 10.23
C GLN A 121 29.19 10.00 9.63
N LEU A 122 30.32 9.55 9.07
CA LEU A 122 30.49 8.20 8.54
C LEU A 122 30.48 7.14 9.65
N GLN A 123 31.12 7.43 10.78
CA GLN A 123 31.10 6.55 11.94
C GLN A 123 29.68 6.36 12.49
N LEU A 124 28.88 7.44 12.56
CA LEU A 124 27.47 7.37 12.97
C LEU A 124 26.67 6.50 11.99
N ARG A 125 26.85 6.70 10.68
CA ARG A 125 26.24 5.85 9.66
C ARG A 125 26.57 4.38 9.92
N ASP A 126 27.84 4.04 10.10
CA ASP A 126 28.29 2.66 10.30
C ASP A 126 27.70 2.05 11.58
N VAL A 127 27.60 2.84 12.65
CA VAL A 127 26.88 2.44 13.88
C VAL A 127 25.43 2.12 13.57
N LEU A 128 24.69 3.02 12.89
CA LEU A 128 23.27 2.78 12.62
C LEU A 128 23.04 1.58 11.70
N VAL A 129 23.85 1.42 10.65
CA VAL A 129 23.75 0.28 9.71
C VAL A 129 24.04 -1.04 10.44
N ARG A 130 25.11 -1.09 11.23
CA ARG A 130 25.47 -2.27 12.05
C ARG A 130 24.37 -2.62 13.03
N GLU A 131 23.82 -1.62 13.74
CA GLU A 131 22.75 -1.87 14.71
C GLU A 131 21.42 -2.26 14.05
N ALA A 132 21.14 -1.77 12.84
CA ALA A 132 19.95 -2.13 12.08
C ALA A 132 20.00 -3.57 11.54
N GLY A 133 21.20 -4.10 11.25
CA GLY A 133 21.41 -5.49 10.83
C GLY A 133 21.37 -6.50 11.98
N ARG A 134 21.43 -6.06 13.23
CA ARG A 134 21.46 -6.96 14.40
C ARG A 134 20.14 -7.73 14.52
N ALA A 135 20.24 -9.06 14.55
CA ALA A 135 19.10 -9.95 14.75
C ALA A 135 18.41 -9.73 16.11
N GLY A 136 17.13 -10.06 16.20
CA GLY A 136 16.35 -9.98 17.45
C GLY A 136 15.95 -8.57 17.90
N ARG A 137 16.36 -7.52 17.17
CA ARG A 137 15.94 -6.15 17.49
C ARG A 137 14.45 -5.96 17.21
N ALA A 138 13.73 -5.31 18.13
CA ALA A 138 12.30 -5.02 17.99
C ALA A 138 12.01 -4.21 16.71
N ARG A 139 10.88 -4.51 16.06
CA ARG A 139 10.47 -3.90 14.77
C ARG A 139 10.43 -2.38 14.84
N VAL A 140 9.89 -1.82 15.92
CA VAL A 140 9.78 -0.36 16.14
C VAL A 140 11.13 0.34 16.17
N VAL A 141 12.14 -0.25 16.81
CA VAL A 141 13.50 0.28 16.87
C VAL A 141 14.15 0.21 15.50
N ARG A 142 13.97 -0.91 14.79
CA ARG A 142 14.55 -1.12 13.47
C ARG A 142 14.02 -0.15 12.43
N ARG A 143 12.69 0.06 12.37
CA ARG A 143 12.08 1.08 11.53
C ARG A 143 12.65 2.47 11.83
N LYS A 144 12.88 2.79 13.11
CA LYS A 144 13.48 4.07 13.49
C LYS A 144 14.94 4.20 13.04
N LEU A 145 15.72 3.12 13.12
CA LEU A 145 17.08 3.06 12.58
C LEU A 145 17.10 3.23 11.06
N TYR A 146 16.19 2.58 10.33
CA TYR A 146 16.06 2.76 8.87
C TYR A 146 15.82 4.21 8.50
N GLY A 147 14.85 4.88 9.12
CA GLY A 147 14.63 6.31 8.90
C GLY A 147 15.86 7.16 9.26
N GLY A 148 16.59 6.81 10.31
CA GLY A 148 17.86 7.46 10.65
C GLY A 148 18.94 7.30 9.57
N ILE A 149 19.10 6.09 9.02
CA ILE A 149 20.04 5.80 7.92
C ILE A 149 19.65 6.59 6.67
N VAL A 150 18.37 6.59 6.30
CA VAL A 150 17.86 7.34 5.14
C VAL A 150 18.06 8.84 5.35
N ALA A 151 17.78 9.37 6.54
CA ALA A 151 17.99 10.78 6.84
C ALA A 151 19.47 11.19 6.70
N ILE A 152 20.42 10.31 7.07
CA ILE A 152 21.85 10.54 6.82
C ILE A 152 22.14 10.51 5.32
N ALA A 153 21.63 9.51 4.60
CA ALA A 153 21.85 9.40 3.15
C ALA A 153 21.31 10.62 2.40
N VAL A 154 20.12 11.10 2.75
CA VAL A 154 19.50 12.31 2.17
C VAL A 154 20.35 13.56 2.39
N ARG A 155 21.15 13.60 3.45
CA ARG A 155 22.09 14.70 3.74
C ARG A 155 23.43 14.55 3.03
N LEU A 156 23.99 13.34 3.03
CA LEU A 156 25.37 13.10 2.58
C LEU A 156 25.48 12.82 1.08
N VAL A 157 24.50 12.13 0.50
CA VAL A 157 24.54 11.71 -0.91
C VAL A 157 24.43 12.91 -1.85
N PRO A 158 23.52 13.89 -1.62
CA PRO A 158 23.46 15.06 -2.48
C PRO A 158 24.75 15.89 -2.46
N GLY A 159 25.29 16.17 -3.65
CA GLY A 159 26.49 16.99 -3.85
C GLY A 159 27.82 16.27 -3.62
N ARG A 160 27.84 15.14 -2.90
CA ARG A 160 29.07 14.38 -2.61
C ARG A 160 28.83 12.86 -2.57
N PRO A 161 28.40 12.22 -3.67
CA PRO A 161 28.09 10.78 -3.68
C PRO A 161 29.27 9.92 -3.18
N GLY A 162 30.50 10.31 -3.51
CA GLY A 162 31.71 9.60 -3.08
C GLY A 162 32.02 9.69 -1.58
N VAL A 163 31.41 10.61 -0.80
CA VAL A 163 31.64 10.66 0.66
C VAL A 163 31.05 9.45 1.34
N TRP A 164 29.88 9.00 0.89
CA TRP A 164 29.31 7.75 1.38
C TRP A 164 30.23 6.58 1.04
N GLU A 165 30.70 6.48 -0.20
CA GLU A 165 31.50 5.33 -0.66
C GLU A 165 32.92 5.29 -0.08
N ALA A 166 33.54 6.46 0.18
CA ALA A 166 34.93 6.60 0.64
C ALA A 166 35.22 5.92 1.98
N GLY A 167 34.21 5.72 2.84
CA GLY A 167 34.39 5.04 4.13
C GLY A 167 34.52 3.52 4.02
N SER A 168 34.06 2.91 2.93
CA SER A 168 33.90 1.44 2.85
C SER A 168 35.20 0.68 2.47
N GLY A 169 36.30 1.36 2.17
CA GLY A 169 37.61 0.74 1.89
C GLY A 169 37.67 -0.19 0.67
N GLY A 170 36.56 -0.39 -0.03
CA GLY A 170 36.48 -1.24 -1.22
C GLY A 170 36.78 -0.46 -2.49
N GLU A 171 38.06 -0.35 -2.85
CA GLU A 171 38.48 0.03 -4.20
C GLU A 171 37.96 -1.00 -5.21
N GLY A 172 36.76 -0.78 -5.78
CA GLY A 172 36.19 -1.63 -6.82
C GLY A 172 34.75 -2.10 -6.61
N GLY A 173 34.00 -1.52 -5.67
CA GLY A 173 32.57 -1.79 -5.51
C GLY A 173 31.72 -1.25 -6.67
N GLU A 174 31.78 -1.91 -7.82
CA GLU A 174 31.06 -1.56 -9.03
C GLU A 174 29.54 -1.74 -8.80
N GLY A 175 28.83 -0.63 -8.54
CA GLY A 175 27.42 -0.48 -8.93
C GLY A 175 26.33 -0.52 -7.86
N GLY A 176 26.64 -0.69 -6.57
CA GLY A 176 25.61 -0.81 -5.53
C GLY A 176 25.00 0.52 -5.04
N GLY A 177 25.75 1.62 -5.11
CA GLY A 177 25.42 2.87 -4.41
C GLY A 177 25.20 2.66 -2.91
N TRP A 178 24.76 3.72 -2.22
CA TRP A 178 24.54 3.67 -0.78
C TRP A 178 23.45 2.67 -0.35
N ILE A 179 22.41 2.49 -1.18
CA ILE A 179 21.31 1.54 -0.91
C ILE A 179 21.85 0.11 -0.96
N GLY A 180 22.63 -0.22 -2.00
CA GLY A 180 23.25 -1.54 -2.13
C GLY A 180 24.24 -1.83 -1.01
N GLU A 181 25.00 -0.83 -0.54
CA GLU A 181 25.90 -0.98 0.61
C GLU A 181 25.13 -1.33 1.89
N VAL A 182 24.05 -0.59 2.21
CA VAL A 182 23.24 -0.87 3.40
C VAL A 182 22.57 -2.23 3.29
N VAL A 183 21.96 -2.57 2.14
CA VAL A 183 21.36 -3.89 1.92
C VAL A 183 22.41 -5.00 2.07
N GLY A 184 23.60 -4.82 1.49
CA GLY A 184 24.72 -5.74 1.63
C GLY A 184 25.12 -5.95 3.09
N ALA A 185 25.23 -4.87 3.87
CA ALA A 185 25.54 -4.93 5.29
C ALA A 185 24.44 -5.63 6.11
N LEU A 186 23.15 -5.37 5.82
CA LEU A 186 22.02 -6.05 6.45
C LEU A 186 22.07 -7.56 6.16
N LEU A 187 22.30 -7.95 4.91
CA LEU A 187 22.41 -9.35 4.51
C LEU A 187 23.62 -10.04 5.15
N GLN A 188 24.78 -9.37 5.20
CA GLN A 188 25.99 -9.88 5.87
C GLN A 188 25.78 -10.06 7.38
N ALA A 189 24.94 -9.23 8.00
CA ALA A 189 24.53 -9.38 9.40
C ALA A 189 23.50 -10.50 9.63
N GLY A 190 23.05 -11.17 8.56
CA GLY A 190 22.05 -12.23 8.62
C GLY A 190 20.61 -11.72 8.77
N ALA A 191 20.32 -10.48 8.34
CA ALA A 191 18.97 -9.96 8.36
C ALA A 191 18.07 -10.78 7.40
N PRO A 192 16.88 -11.23 7.85
CA PRO A 192 15.93 -11.89 6.96
C PRO A 192 15.44 -10.96 5.85
N SER A 193 14.97 -11.55 4.75
CA SER A 193 14.47 -10.83 3.57
C SER A 193 13.40 -9.79 3.91
N ALA A 194 12.49 -10.12 4.84
CA ALA A 194 11.47 -9.20 5.33
C ALA A 194 12.06 -7.85 5.80
N HIS A 195 13.18 -7.88 6.52
CA HIS A 195 13.82 -6.66 7.04
C HIS A 195 14.45 -5.83 5.92
N VAL A 196 15.02 -6.50 4.91
CA VAL A 196 15.57 -5.85 3.71
C VAL A 196 14.45 -5.18 2.93
N HIS A 197 13.31 -5.83 2.76
CA HIS A 197 12.14 -5.26 2.10
C HIS A 197 11.53 -4.10 2.88
N GLU A 198 11.45 -4.19 4.22
CA GLU A 198 11.02 -3.06 5.06
C GLU A 198 11.96 -1.84 4.92
N PHE A 199 13.28 -2.07 4.88
CA PHE A 199 14.23 -0.99 4.62
C PHE A 199 14.03 -0.37 3.24
N LEU A 200 13.93 -1.19 2.18
CA LEU A 200 13.75 -0.71 0.80
C LEU A 200 12.41 0.01 0.60
N ALA A 201 11.36 -0.40 1.30
CA ALA A 201 10.07 0.31 1.32
C ALA A 201 10.25 1.72 1.91
N GLY A 202 10.81 1.79 3.13
CA GLY A 202 11.05 3.06 3.83
C GLY A 202 11.97 4.00 3.04
N VAL A 203 12.99 3.47 2.37
CA VAL A 203 13.87 4.26 1.47
C VAL A 203 13.06 4.96 0.36
N ALA A 204 12.14 4.25 -0.29
CA ALA A 204 11.34 4.84 -1.37
C ALA A 204 10.36 5.89 -0.85
N GLU A 205 9.70 5.61 0.28
CA GLU A 205 8.76 6.52 0.93
C GLU A 205 9.46 7.80 1.44
N ASP A 206 10.53 7.65 2.21
CA ASP A 206 11.23 8.78 2.82
C ASP A 206 11.90 9.67 1.77
N VAL A 207 12.53 9.09 0.75
CA VAL A 207 13.12 9.87 -0.36
C VAL A 207 12.03 10.53 -1.21
N GLY A 208 10.90 9.86 -1.43
CA GLY A 208 9.74 10.41 -2.14
C GLY A 208 9.09 11.58 -1.42
N ALA A 209 8.98 11.49 -0.08
CA ALA A 209 8.40 12.49 0.80
C ALA A 209 9.35 13.65 1.16
N ALA A 210 10.67 13.46 1.02
CA ALA A 210 11.64 14.46 1.40
C ALA A 210 11.48 15.77 0.60
N SER A 211 11.34 16.88 1.32
CA SER A 211 11.33 18.23 0.74
C SER A 211 12.76 18.68 0.45
N LEU A 212 13.26 18.29 -0.72
CA LEU A 212 14.63 18.53 -1.15
C LEU A 212 14.70 19.56 -2.28
N LEU A 213 15.84 20.23 -2.35
CA LEU A 213 16.18 21.05 -3.52
C LEU A 213 16.14 20.17 -4.78
N PRO A 214 15.72 20.70 -5.95
CA PRO A 214 15.53 19.90 -7.16
C PRO A 214 16.75 19.07 -7.57
N GLN A 215 17.97 19.64 -7.45
CA GLN A 215 19.20 18.93 -7.79
C GLN A 215 19.46 17.74 -6.85
N ALA A 216 19.26 17.92 -5.54
CA ALA A 216 19.38 16.85 -4.55
C ALA A 216 18.34 15.75 -4.80
N LYS A 217 17.09 16.15 -5.12
CA LYS A 217 16.02 15.22 -5.47
C LYS A 217 16.36 14.38 -6.70
N ILE A 218 16.93 14.97 -7.75
CA ILE A 218 17.38 14.23 -8.94
C ILE A 218 18.45 13.19 -8.59
N GLN A 219 19.44 13.53 -7.76
CA GLN A 219 20.52 12.62 -7.38
C GLN A 219 20.01 11.42 -6.55
N LEU A 220 19.11 11.67 -5.60
CA LEU A 220 18.52 10.58 -4.80
C LEU A 220 17.53 9.75 -5.63
N THR A 221 16.75 10.36 -6.50
CA THR A 221 15.89 9.65 -7.46
C THR A 221 16.73 8.76 -8.38
N GLN A 222 17.92 9.20 -8.79
CA GLN A 222 18.85 8.39 -9.57
C GLN A 222 19.40 7.21 -8.74
N SER A 223 19.66 7.42 -7.45
CA SER A 223 20.07 6.35 -6.52
C SER A 223 18.96 5.29 -6.40
N LEU A 224 17.71 5.72 -6.23
CA LEU A 224 16.54 4.84 -6.23
C LEU A 224 16.43 4.06 -7.56
N ARG A 225 16.50 4.72 -8.72
CA ARG A 225 16.46 4.03 -10.02
C ARG A 225 17.54 2.96 -10.15
N THR A 226 18.74 3.24 -9.65
CA THR A 226 19.87 2.28 -9.67
C THR A 226 19.60 1.09 -8.76
N ALA A 227 18.87 1.28 -7.66
CA ALA A 227 18.48 0.23 -6.72
C ALA A 227 17.19 -0.52 -7.10
N ALA A 228 16.38 0.00 -8.03
CA ALA A 228 15.12 -0.65 -8.44
C ALA A 228 15.26 -2.13 -8.85
N PRO A 229 16.32 -2.55 -9.58
CA PRO A 229 16.55 -3.96 -9.88
C PRO A 229 16.71 -4.84 -8.63
N LEU A 230 17.25 -4.33 -7.52
CA LEU A 230 17.39 -5.11 -6.28
C LEU A 230 16.02 -5.50 -5.70
N VAL A 231 15.05 -4.58 -5.77
CA VAL A 231 13.67 -4.82 -5.34
C VAL A 231 13.00 -5.84 -6.25
N LEU A 232 13.05 -5.58 -7.55
CA LEU A 232 12.38 -6.39 -8.57
C LEU A 232 12.94 -7.81 -8.69
N ASN A 233 14.22 -8.01 -8.35
CA ASN A 233 14.83 -9.35 -8.37
C ASN A 233 14.60 -10.11 -7.05
N SER A 234 14.38 -9.42 -5.92
CA SER A 234 14.19 -10.08 -4.62
C SER A 234 12.74 -10.48 -4.34
N ILE A 235 11.76 -9.73 -4.86
CA ILE A 235 10.33 -10.02 -4.64
C ILE A 235 9.89 -11.36 -5.25
N PRO A 236 10.24 -11.73 -6.50
CA PRO A 236 9.79 -12.99 -7.11
C PRO A 236 10.15 -14.23 -6.30
N ALA A 237 11.29 -14.21 -5.59
CA ALA A 237 11.71 -15.30 -4.72
C ALA A 237 10.72 -15.52 -3.56
N VAL A 238 10.20 -14.44 -3.00
CA VAL A 238 9.19 -14.48 -1.93
C VAL A 238 7.82 -14.91 -2.47
N LEU A 239 7.42 -14.38 -3.63
CA LEU A 239 6.13 -14.69 -4.26
C LEU A 239 6.03 -16.14 -4.75
N SER A 240 7.15 -16.75 -5.15
CA SER A 240 7.18 -18.13 -5.66
C SER A 240 7.07 -19.17 -4.56
N SER A 241 7.24 -18.80 -3.29
CA SER A 241 7.32 -19.73 -2.16
C SER A 241 6.75 -19.14 -0.86
N PRO A 242 5.51 -18.60 -0.88
CA PRO A 242 4.96 -17.80 0.22
C PRO A 242 4.82 -18.59 1.54
N ASN A 243 4.63 -19.92 1.45
CA ASN A 243 4.31 -20.78 2.60
C ASN A 243 5.44 -21.79 2.93
N THR A 244 6.69 -21.48 2.59
CA THR A 244 7.79 -22.35 3.00
C THR A 244 8.11 -22.13 4.48
N ASN A 245 8.24 -23.21 5.26
CA ASN A 245 8.62 -23.14 6.69
C ASN A 245 9.95 -22.39 6.95
N THR A 246 10.75 -22.16 5.91
CA THR A 246 12.00 -21.40 5.94
C THR A 246 11.81 -19.89 5.88
N GLN A 247 10.68 -19.42 5.37
CA GLN A 247 10.41 -18.02 5.17
C GLN A 247 9.74 -17.43 6.41
N PRO A 248 10.18 -16.26 6.91
CA PRO A 248 9.48 -15.61 8.02
C PRO A 248 8.07 -15.19 7.57
N PRO A 249 7.07 -15.27 8.47
CA PRO A 249 5.67 -14.98 8.14
C PRO A 249 5.50 -13.56 7.55
N ASP A 250 6.33 -12.61 8.01
CA ASP A 250 6.29 -11.22 7.56
C ASP A 250 6.95 -10.96 6.19
N ALA A 251 7.58 -11.96 5.56
CA ALA A 251 8.32 -11.74 4.31
C ALA A 251 7.42 -11.35 3.15
N LEU A 252 6.29 -12.05 2.96
CA LEU A 252 5.34 -11.75 1.90
C LEU A 252 4.73 -10.34 2.05
N PRO A 253 4.13 -9.96 3.21
CA PRO A 253 3.60 -8.62 3.35
C PRO A 253 4.69 -7.55 3.22
N ALA A 254 5.89 -7.75 3.77
CA ALA A 254 6.99 -6.79 3.61
C ALA A 254 7.43 -6.62 2.15
N ALA A 255 7.53 -7.71 1.38
CA ALA A 255 7.88 -7.69 -0.04
C ALA A 255 6.82 -6.96 -0.88
N LEU A 256 5.54 -7.18 -0.58
CA LEU A 256 4.42 -6.55 -1.26
C LEU A 256 4.29 -5.07 -0.91
N THR A 257 4.43 -4.69 0.37
CA THR A 257 4.51 -3.28 0.78
C THR A 257 5.69 -2.59 0.10
N CYS A 258 6.86 -3.24 0.05
CA CYS A 258 8.02 -2.74 -0.68
C CYS A 258 7.68 -2.53 -2.16
N LEU A 259 7.01 -3.45 -2.84
CA LEU A 259 6.59 -3.25 -4.22
C LEU A 259 5.69 -2.01 -4.39
N THR A 260 4.74 -1.78 -3.49
CA THR A 260 3.80 -0.65 -3.57
C THR A 260 4.39 0.71 -3.20
N ALA A 261 5.50 0.74 -2.46
CA ALA A 261 6.18 1.96 -2.05
C ALA A 261 6.97 2.64 -3.20
N TRP A 262 7.32 1.88 -4.24
CA TRP A 262 8.22 2.34 -5.32
C TRP A 262 7.54 3.11 -6.47
N PRO A 263 6.32 2.76 -6.92
CA PRO A 263 5.61 3.53 -7.95
C PRO A 263 5.41 5.00 -7.59
N PRO A 264 5.00 5.40 -6.37
CA PRO A 264 4.86 6.80 -5.97
C PRO A 264 6.16 7.61 -6.07
N ALA A 265 7.32 6.96 -5.92
CA ALA A 265 8.62 7.59 -6.09
C ALA A 265 8.98 7.86 -7.57
N GLY A 266 8.23 7.31 -8.53
CA GLY A 266 8.41 7.57 -9.96
C GLY A 266 9.68 6.96 -10.56
N VAL A 267 10.21 5.91 -9.92
CA VAL A 267 11.50 5.30 -10.28
C VAL A 267 11.39 3.91 -10.89
N LEU A 268 10.26 3.23 -10.69
CA LEU A 268 10.06 1.86 -11.15
C LEU A 268 9.76 1.86 -12.67
N PRO A 269 10.58 1.21 -13.51
CA PRO A 269 10.31 1.12 -14.94
C PRO A 269 9.12 0.18 -15.19
N GLY A 270 8.15 0.62 -15.99
CA GLY A 270 6.96 -0.18 -16.26
C GLY A 270 7.21 -1.55 -16.89
N GLN A 271 8.29 -1.69 -17.67
CA GLN A 271 8.67 -2.98 -18.28
C GLN A 271 9.11 -4.03 -17.23
N ASP A 272 9.68 -3.60 -16.11
CA ASP A 272 10.23 -4.53 -15.12
C ASP A 272 9.14 -5.07 -14.20
N VAL A 273 8.02 -4.35 -14.07
CA VAL A 273 6.84 -4.82 -13.33
C VAL A 273 6.25 -6.10 -13.94
N ALA A 274 6.46 -6.35 -15.24
CA ALA A 274 6.05 -7.60 -15.88
C ALA A 274 6.55 -8.86 -15.13
N ARG A 275 7.71 -8.78 -14.49
CA ARG A 275 8.33 -9.91 -13.76
C ARG A 275 7.57 -10.31 -12.51
N VAL A 276 6.81 -9.40 -11.90
CA VAL A 276 6.06 -9.64 -10.67
C VAL A 276 4.57 -9.86 -10.91
N VAL A 277 4.03 -9.44 -12.06
CA VAL A 277 2.60 -9.57 -12.40
C VAL A 277 2.15 -11.03 -12.40
N ALA A 278 2.87 -11.91 -13.10
CA ALA A 278 2.47 -13.32 -13.18
C ALA A 278 2.50 -14.03 -11.81
N PRO A 279 3.54 -13.88 -10.97
CA PRO A 279 3.51 -14.38 -9.59
C PRO A 279 2.35 -13.81 -8.75
N LEU A 280 2.03 -12.52 -8.87
CA LEU A 280 0.90 -11.93 -8.14
C LEU A 280 -0.44 -12.55 -8.57
N ILE A 281 -0.64 -12.76 -9.87
CA ILE A 281 -1.85 -13.43 -10.40
C ILE A 281 -1.91 -14.90 -9.94
N ALA A 282 -0.76 -15.57 -9.81
CA ALA A 282 -0.71 -16.92 -9.27
C ALA A 282 -1.19 -16.96 -7.80
N LEU A 283 -0.85 -15.96 -6.98
CA LEU A 283 -1.38 -15.83 -5.61
C LEU A 283 -2.89 -15.59 -5.60
N LEU A 284 -3.45 -14.91 -6.60
CA LEU A 284 -4.90 -14.77 -6.76
C LEU A 284 -5.58 -16.10 -7.14
N SER A 285 -4.86 -17.04 -7.73
CA SER A 285 -5.43 -18.28 -8.25
C SER A 285 -5.17 -19.49 -7.35
N ALA A 286 -4.47 -19.29 -6.23
CA ALA A 286 -4.15 -20.36 -5.29
C ALA A 286 -5.44 -21.00 -4.74
N PRO A 287 -5.60 -22.33 -4.85
CA PRO A 287 -6.77 -23.01 -4.35
C PRO A 287 -6.83 -22.87 -2.83
N THR A 288 -7.99 -22.46 -2.32
CA THR A 288 -8.28 -22.45 -0.88
C THR A 288 -8.52 -23.91 -0.46
N GLN A 289 -7.47 -24.62 -0.03
CA GLN A 289 -7.61 -25.98 0.50
C GLN A 289 -7.92 -25.91 2.01
N ASP A 290 -8.83 -26.75 2.50
CA ASP A 290 -9.58 -26.60 3.77
C ASP A 290 -8.78 -26.49 5.09
N GLN A 291 -7.44 -26.65 5.11
CA GLN A 291 -6.64 -26.67 6.35
C GLN A 291 -5.66 -25.50 6.53
N ASP A 292 -5.17 -24.85 5.45
CA ASP A 292 -4.25 -23.69 5.51
C ASP A 292 -4.92 -22.40 5.00
N THR A 293 -6.23 -22.28 5.25
CA THR A 293 -7.08 -21.25 4.65
C THR A 293 -6.69 -19.83 5.05
N HIS A 294 -6.18 -19.63 6.27
CA HIS A 294 -5.85 -18.30 6.78
C HIS A 294 -4.68 -17.65 6.02
N HIS A 295 -3.52 -18.32 5.95
CA HIS A 295 -2.35 -17.78 5.27
C HIS A 295 -2.55 -17.63 3.77
N ALA A 296 -3.29 -18.55 3.13
CA ALA A 296 -3.65 -18.41 1.73
C ALA A 296 -4.57 -17.21 1.48
N ASP A 297 -5.53 -16.94 2.38
CA ASP A 297 -6.41 -15.77 2.29
C ASP A 297 -5.65 -14.46 2.52
N GLU A 298 -4.71 -14.43 3.48
CA GLU A 298 -3.81 -13.29 3.71
C GLU A 298 -2.94 -13.00 2.48
N ALA A 299 -2.32 -14.04 1.91
CA ALA A 299 -1.48 -13.90 0.71
C ALA A 299 -2.28 -13.39 -0.50
N ARG A 300 -3.47 -13.96 -0.72
CA ARG A 300 -4.41 -13.47 -1.75
C ARG A 300 -4.79 -12.02 -1.51
N THR A 301 -5.14 -11.68 -0.27
CA THR A 301 -5.54 -10.32 0.12
C THR A 301 -4.44 -9.31 -0.15
N ALA A 302 -3.20 -9.64 0.25
CA ALA A 302 -2.06 -8.79 0.02
C ALA A 302 -1.77 -8.63 -1.48
N ALA A 303 -1.93 -9.70 -2.28
CA ALA A 303 -1.81 -9.64 -3.73
C ALA A 303 -2.90 -8.76 -4.38
N CYS A 304 -4.17 -8.90 -3.98
CA CYS A 304 -5.27 -8.05 -4.46
C CYS A 304 -4.99 -6.57 -4.17
N THR A 305 -4.63 -6.23 -2.93
CA THR A 305 -4.32 -4.86 -2.53
C THR A 305 -3.12 -4.32 -3.33
N THR A 306 -2.06 -5.13 -3.49
CA THR A 306 -0.88 -4.73 -4.25
C THR A 306 -1.19 -4.44 -5.72
N LEU A 307 -1.97 -5.32 -6.36
CA LEU A 307 -2.38 -5.13 -7.75
C LEU A 307 -3.29 -3.92 -7.91
N ALA A 308 -4.23 -3.70 -6.99
CA ALA A 308 -5.09 -2.52 -6.99
C ALA A 308 -4.27 -1.24 -6.84
N GLU A 309 -3.28 -1.20 -5.96
CA GLU A 309 -2.38 -0.06 -5.80
C GLU A 309 -1.50 0.18 -7.04
N LEU A 310 -0.99 -0.88 -7.68
CA LEU A 310 -0.25 -0.77 -8.94
C LEU A 310 -1.12 -0.26 -10.09
N LEU A 311 -2.41 -0.60 -10.12
CA LEU A 311 -3.36 -0.08 -11.11
C LEU A 311 -3.71 1.38 -10.84
N ALA A 312 -3.94 1.76 -9.58
CA ALA A 312 -4.26 3.12 -9.19
C ALA A 312 -3.08 4.08 -9.39
N ARG A 313 -1.85 3.60 -9.19
CA ARG A 313 -0.61 4.38 -9.29
C ARG A 313 0.41 3.64 -10.16
N PRO A 314 0.19 3.61 -11.48
CA PRO A 314 1.01 2.78 -12.34
C PRO A 314 2.44 3.31 -12.47
N PRO A 315 3.44 2.42 -12.66
CA PRO A 315 4.83 2.80 -12.85
C PRO A 315 5.04 3.73 -14.05
N ALA A 316 6.14 4.48 -14.03
CA ALA A 316 6.49 5.36 -15.14
C ALA A 316 6.76 4.55 -16.43
N GLY A 317 6.12 4.96 -17.53
CA GLY A 317 6.28 4.31 -18.82
C GLY A 317 5.66 2.91 -18.91
N TRP A 318 4.73 2.55 -18.01
CA TRP A 318 4.03 1.28 -18.11
C TRP A 318 3.17 1.18 -19.38
N SER A 319 3.03 -0.05 -19.87
CA SER A 319 2.11 -0.37 -20.94
C SER A 319 0.90 -1.11 -20.35
N PRO A 320 -0.34 -0.73 -20.75
CA PRO A 320 -1.55 -1.51 -20.49
C PRO A 320 -1.37 -3.02 -20.65
N LYS A 321 -0.60 -3.46 -21.64
CA LYS A 321 -0.38 -4.87 -21.95
C LYS A 321 0.35 -5.64 -20.85
N VAL A 322 1.15 -4.97 -20.03
CA VAL A 322 1.97 -5.63 -19.00
C VAL A 322 1.13 -6.01 -17.79
N LEU A 323 0.14 -5.19 -17.43
CA LEU A 323 -0.63 -5.36 -16.20
C LEU A 323 -2.12 -5.61 -16.48
N LEU A 324 -2.75 -4.85 -17.39
CA LEU A 324 -4.18 -4.99 -17.67
C LEU A 324 -4.52 -6.27 -18.44
N GLU A 325 -3.80 -6.58 -19.52
CA GLU A 325 -4.11 -7.77 -20.34
C GLU A 325 -4.05 -9.08 -19.51
N PRO A 326 -3.00 -9.35 -18.69
CA PRO A 326 -2.98 -10.53 -17.83
C PRO A 326 -4.11 -10.55 -16.78
N LEU A 327 -4.45 -9.39 -16.21
CA LEU A 327 -5.52 -9.30 -15.22
C LEU A 327 -6.90 -9.50 -15.84
N PHE A 328 -7.15 -8.99 -17.05
CA PHE A 328 -8.37 -9.28 -17.78
C PHE A 328 -8.49 -10.78 -18.06
N VAL A 329 -7.42 -11.43 -18.52
CA VAL A 329 -7.42 -12.89 -18.73
C VAL A 329 -7.72 -13.62 -17.43
N TRP A 330 -7.11 -13.21 -16.31
CA TRP A 330 -7.40 -13.77 -14.99
C TRP A 330 -8.87 -13.59 -14.59
N VAL A 331 -9.45 -12.40 -14.77
CA VAL A 331 -10.88 -12.14 -14.48
C VAL A 331 -11.78 -13.07 -15.31
N LEU A 332 -11.48 -13.26 -16.59
CA LEU A 332 -12.24 -14.16 -17.45
C LEU A 332 -12.16 -15.62 -16.99
N GLN A 333 -10.97 -16.07 -16.59
CA GLN A 333 -10.77 -17.42 -16.06
C GLN A 333 -11.47 -17.59 -14.70
N ALA A 334 -11.35 -16.60 -13.81
CA ALA A 334 -12.01 -16.59 -12.52
C ALA A 334 -13.53 -16.69 -12.69
N VAL A 335 -14.11 -15.90 -13.60
CA VAL A 335 -15.55 -15.98 -13.90
C VAL A 335 -15.94 -17.29 -14.54
N ALA A 336 -15.13 -17.83 -15.46
CA ALA A 336 -15.39 -19.15 -16.04
C ALA A 336 -15.34 -20.29 -15.01
N SER A 337 -14.55 -20.13 -13.94
CA SER A 337 -14.47 -21.08 -12.83
C SER A 337 -15.65 -20.99 -11.86
N LEU A 338 -16.37 -19.85 -11.84
CA LEU A 338 -17.62 -19.72 -11.10
C LEU A 338 -18.69 -20.52 -11.85
N SER A 339 -18.97 -21.74 -11.37
CA SER A 339 -20.00 -22.60 -11.96
C SER A 339 -21.31 -21.82 -12.12
N PRO A 340 -22.03 -21.94 -13.25
CA PRO A 340 -23.33 -21.28 -13.45
C PRO A 340 -24.37 -21.69 -12.39
N THR A 341 -24.19 -22.85 -11.73
CA THR A 341 -25.00 -23.24 -10.56
C THR A 341 -24.79 -22.33 -9.36
N SER A 342 -23.57 -21.83 -9.13
CA SER A 342 -23.28 -20.86 -8.07
C SER A 342 -23.93 -19.51 -8.36
N PHE A 343 -24.07 -19.12 -9.63
CA PHE A 343 -24.80 -17.91 -10.03
C PHE A 343 -26.31 -18.04 -9.88
N SER A 344 -26.88 -19.22 -10.16
CA SER A 344 -28.33 -19.45 -9.99
C SER A 344 -28.75 -19.72 -8.54
N GLN A 345 -27.83 -20.16 -7.67
CA GLN A 345 -28.10 -20.35 -6.24
C GLN A 345 -28.04 -19.07 -5.42
N VAL A 346 -27.42 -17.99 -5.93
CA VAL A 346 -27.68 -16.64 -5.42
C VAL A 346 -28.98 -16.12 -6.05
N GLN A 347 -30.06 -16.91 -5.94
CA GLN A 347 -31.37 -16.29 -5.92
C GLN A 347 -31.38 -15.32 -4.73
N PRO A 348 -32.10 -14.18 -4.80
CA PRO A 348 -32.49 -13.42 -3.62
C PRO A 348 -33.45 -14.30 -2.81
N ALA A 349 -32.94 -15.39 -2.27
CA ALA A 349 -33.62 -16.19 -1.30
C ALA A 349 -33.75 -15.28 -0.09
N HIS A 350 -34.98 -15.16 0.40
CA HIS A 350 -35.39 -14.62 1.70
C HIS A 350 -34.70 -15.32 2.89
N SER A 351 -33.49 -15.85 2.75
CA SER A 351 -32.68 -16.30 3.87
C SER A 351 -32.02 -15.09 4.49
N ASP A 352 -32.57 -14.62 5.61
CA ASP A 352 -32.03 -13.57 6.48
C ASP A 352 -30.69 -13.96 7.15
N ILE A 353 -29.89 -14.83 6.51
CA ILE A 353 -28.61 -15.29 7.05
C ILE A 353 -27.51 -14.54 6.29
N PRO A 354 -26.82 -13.57 6.93
CA PRO A 354 -25.73 -12.86 6.29
C PRO A 354 -24.61 -13.84 5.90
N PRO A 355 -23.90 -13.59 4.78
CA PRO A 355 -22.77 -14.42 4.40
C PRO A 355 -21.72 -14.43 5.53
N PRO A 356 -20.99 -15.54 5.71
CA PRO A 356 -19.95 -15.62 6.73
C PRO A 356 -18.96 -14.45 6.58
N ARG A 357 -18.57 -13.81 7.70
CA ARG A 357 -17.72 -12.60 7.73
C ARG A 357 -16.48 -12.70 6.82
N ASN A 358 -15.89 -13.88 6.71
CA ASN A 358 -14.71 -14.14 5.88
C ASN A 358 -15.00 -14.04 4.38
N GLU A 359 -16.15 -14.56 3.92
CA GLU A 359 -16.57 -14.45 2.53
C GLU A 359 -16.87 -13.00 2.14
N ALA A 360 -17.52 -12.24 3.04
CA ALA A 360 -17.78 -10.82 2.83
C ALA A 360 -16.48 -9.99 2.76
N ARG A 361 -15.48 -10.28 3.60
CA ARG A 361 -14.15 -9.65 3.54
C ARG A 361 -13.45 -9.98 2.22
N ARG A 362 -13.48 -11.25 1.80
CA ARG A 362 -12.89 -11.71 0.53
C ARG A 362 -13.51 -11.01 -0.68
N LEU A 363 -14.84 -10.96 -0.72
CA LEU A 363 -15.58 -10.30 -1.80
C LEU A 363 -15.24 -8.80 -1.87
N ARG A 364 -15.21 -8.10 -0.73
CA ARG A 364 -14.82 -6.67 -0.68
C ARG A 364 -13.44 -6.42 -1.28
N ARG A 365 -12.47 -7.29 -1.00
CA ARG A 365 -11.10 -7.18 -1.51
C ARG A 365 -11.02 -7.44 -3.02
N ASP A 366 -11.72 -8.47 -3.50
CA ASP A 366 -11.81 -8.77 -4.94
C ASP A 366 -12.48 -7.60 -5.69
N MET A 367 -13.52 -7.00 -5.10
CA MET A 367 -14.18 -5.81 -5.67
C MET A 367 -13.24 -4.61 -5.74
N ARG A 368 -12.42 -4.35 -4.72
CA ARG A 368 -11.42 -3.28 -4.78
C ARG A 368 -10.47 -3.45 -5.97
N LEU A 369 -10.02 -4.68 -6.22
CA LEU A 369 -9.18 -4.97 -7.39
C LEU A 369 -9.93 -4.76 -8.70
N LEU A 370 -11.18 -5.20 -8.80
CA LEU A 370 -12.02 -5.04 -9.99
C LEU A 370 -12.34 -3.56 -10.29
N VAL A 371 -12.60 -2.76 -9.27
CA VAL A 371 -12.78 -1.30 -9.40
C VAL A 371 -11.50 -0.67 -9.92
N ALA A 372 -10.36 -0.94 -9.30
CA ALA A 372 -9.07 -0.44 -9.77
C ALA A 372 -8.75 -0.87 -11.21
N LEU A 373 -9.12 -2.10 -11.59
CA LEU A 373 -8.96 -2.63 -12.94
C LEU A 373 -9.89 -1.94 -13.94
N GLY A 374 -11.14 -1.65 -13.54
CA GLY A 374 -12.08 -0.86 -14.31
C GLY A 374 -11.51 0.53 -14.59
N ASP A 375 -11.11 1.25 -13.55
CA ASP A 375 -10.57 2.61 -13.63
C ASP A 375 -9.34 2.72 -14.53
N ALA A 376 -8.36 1.82 -14.33
CA ALA A 376 -7.17 1.77 -15.16
C ALA A 376 -7.47 1.27 -16.58
N GLY A 377 -8.50 0.45 -16.74
CA GLY A 377 -8.88 -0.21 -17.98
C GLY A 377 -9.74 0.62 -18.91
N VAL A 378 -10.43 1.67 -18.44
CA VAL A 378 -11.41 2.44 -19.24
C VAL A 378 -10.83 2.91 -20.57
N GLU A 379 -9.65 3.55 -20.57
CA GLU A 379 -9.03 4.05 -21.79
C GLU A 379 -8.64 2.93 -22.76
N CYS A 380 -8.16 1.81 -22.22
CA CYS A 380 -7.78 0.64 -23.02
C CYS A 380 -9.01 -0.03 -23.65
N VAL A 381 -10.06 -0.25 -22.86
CA VAL A 381 -11.34 -0.83 -23.29
C VAL A 381 -12.00 0.08 -24.32
N ALA A 382 -12.07 1.39 -24.09
CA ALA A 382 -12.65 2.35 -25.02
C ALA A 382 -11.91 2.34 -26.37
N GLY A 383 -10.57 2.34 -26.35
CA GLY A 383 -9.77 2.19 -27.56
C GLY A 383 -10.09 0.89 -28.33
N CYS A 384 -10.18 -0.23 -27.62
CA CYS A 384 -10.50 -1.52 -28.24
C CYS A 384 -11.92 -1.57 -28.80
N VAL A 385 -12.89 -0.92 -28.16
CA VAL A 385 -14.28 -0.85 -28.65
C VAL A 385 -14.34 -0.01 -29.92
N VAL A 386 -13.65 1.14 -29.96
CA VAL A 386 -13.58 2.00 -31.15
C VAL A 386 -12.94 1.26 -32.32
N ASP A 387 -11.79 0.61 -32.09
CA ASP A 387 -11.10 -0.19 -33.11
C ASP A 387 -11.95 -1.37 -33.60
N ALA A 388 -12.64 -2.07 -32.68
CA ALA A 388 -13.51 -3.18 -33.01
C ALA A 388 -14.79 -2.74 -33.74
N THR A 389 -15.32 -1.53 -33.51
CA THR A 389 -16.46 -1.02 -34.28
C THR A 389 -16.13 -0.70 -35.74
N CYS A 390 -14.84 -0.69 -36.13
CA CYS A 390 -14.43 -0.70 -37.54
C CYS A 390 -14.56 -2.09 -38.19
N VAL A 391 -14.78 -3.15 -37.40
CA VAL A 391 -15.01 -4.53 -37.87
C VAL A 391 -16.43 -4.94 -37.48
N ALA A 392 -17.32 -5.07 -38.47
CA ALA A 392 -18.78 -5.20 -38.32
C ALA A 392 -19.27 -6.05 -37.13
N LEU A 393 -20.08 -5.43 -36.26
CA LEU A 393 -20.76 -6.06 -35.13
C LEU A 393 -21.84 -7.05 -35.60
N SER A 394 -21.60 -8.35 -35.42
CA SER A 394 -22.65 -9.34 -35.21
C SER A 394 -22.58 -9.81 -33.76
N LEU A 395 -23.60 -9.48 -32.96
CA LEU A 395 -23.70 -9.87 -31.55
C LEU A 395 -24.43 -11.23 -31.44
N PRO A 396 -23.82 -12.28 -30.85
CA PRO A 396 -24.58 -13.45 -30.42
C PRO A 396 -25.29 -13.19 -29.08
N SER A 397 -26.40 -13.90 -28.85
CA SER A 397 -27.28 -13.78 -27.69
C SER A 397 -26.62 -14.21 -26.37
N VAL A 398 -27.08 -13.61 -25.27
CA VAL A 398 -26.53 -13.71 -23.89
C VAL A 398 -26.61 -15.13 -23.26
N THR A 399 -27.15 -16.12 -23.97
CA THR A 399 -27.34 -17.49 -23.46
C THR A 399 -26.15 -18.43 -23.63
N SER A 400 -25.01 -17.98 -24.20
CA SER A 400 -23.83 -18.84 -24.44
C SER A 400 -22.57 -18.38 -23.69
N VAL A 401 -22.64 -18.22 -22.37
CA VAL A 401 -21.44 -18.08 -21.52
C VAL A 401 -20.79 -19.46 -21.23
N ALA A 402 -21.50 -20.55 -21.53
CA ALA A 402 -21.00 -21.92 -21.34
C ALA A 402 -19.88 -22.35 -22.32
N SER A 403 -19.52 -21.51 -23.31
CA SER A 403 -18.50 -21.82 -24.32
C SER A 403 -17.09 -21.32 -23.98
N VAL A 404 -16.89 -20.65 -22.83
CA VAL A 404 -15.58 -20.08 -22.42
C VAL A 404 -14.56 -21.18 -22.07
N SER A 405 -14.99 -22.44 -21.93
CA SER A 405 -14.13 -23.60 -21.64
C SER A 405 -13.11 -23.94 -22.73
N SER A 406 -13.21 -23.33 -23.93
CA SER A 406 -12.30 -23.56 -25.06
C SER A 406 -11.29 -22.43 -25.28
N LEU A 407 -10.95 -21.65 -24.25
CA LEU A 407 -9.81 -20.73 -24.32
C LEU A 407 -8.52 -21.54 -24.56
N PRO A 408 -7.72 -21.22 -25.60
CA PRO A 408 -6.50 -21.95 -25.89
C PRO A 408 -5.53 -21.82 -24.72
N SER A 409 -5.04 -22.98 -24.24
CA SER A 409 -3.94 -23.06 -23.28
C SER A 409 -2.78 -22.19 -23.77
N MET A 410 -2.27 -21.29 -22.93
CA MET A 410 -1.14 -20.37 -23.14
C MET A 410 0.23 -21.09 -23.34
N GLY A 411 0.23 -22.31 -23.88
CA GLY A 411 1.42 -23.13 -24.11
C GLY A 411 1.87 -23.12 -25.57
N GLY A 412 2.71 -22.15 -25.94
CA GLY A 412 3.81 -22.33 -26.90
C GLY A 412 3.49 -22.89 -28.30
N THR A 413 2.72 -22.17 -29.11
CA THR A 413 2.86 -22.24 -30.57
C THR A 413 2.87 -20.83 -31.14
N GLU A 414 4.03 -20.39 -31.64
CA GLU A 414 4.20 -19.14 -32.37
C GLU A 414 3.30 -19.16 -33.62
N GLY A 415 2.10 -18.58 -33.54
CA GLY A 415 1.18 -18.47 -34.68
C GLY A 415 -0.31 -18.50 -34.36
N GLY A 416 -0.72 -18.79 -33.13
CA GLY A 416 -2.12 -18.65 -32.72
C GLY A 416 -2.45 -17.19 -32.42
N GLU A 417 -3.31 -16.57 -33.22
CA GLU A 417 -3.92 -15.27 -32.86
C GLU A 417 -4.70 -15.47 -31.56
N GLY A 418 -4.20 -14.86 -30.47
CA GLY A 418 -4.93 -14.79 -29.21
C GLY A 418 -6.27 -14.07 -29.36
N PRO A 419 -7.17 -14.15 -28.36
CA PRO A 419 -8.46 -13.46 -28.42
C PRO A 419 -8.26 -12.00 -28.82
N GLU A 420 -9.01 -11.56 -29.83
CA GLU A 420 -8.93 -10.17 -30.31
C GLU A 420 -9.23 -9.23 -29.15
N ARG A 421 -8.49 -8.12 -29.01
CA ARG A 421 -8.64 -7.21 -27.86
C ARG A 421 -10.09 -6.73 -27.66
N GLY A 422 -10.86 -6.59 -28.74
CA GLY A 422 -12.28 -6.25 -28.67
C GLY A 422 -13.13 -7.31 -27.96
N GLU A 423 -12.79 -8.59 -28.08
CA GLU A 423 -13.48 -9.66 -27.38
C GLU A 423 -13.17 -9.65 -25.88
N LEU A 424 -11.92 -9.42 -25.50
CA LEU A 424 -11.50 -9.28 -24.09
C LEU A 424 -12.26 -8.13 -23.39
N ALA A 425 -12.34 -6.98 -24.06
CA ALA A 425 -13.08 -5.80 -23.60
C ALA A 425 -14.58 -6.08 -23.38
N ARG A 426 -15.25 -6.73 -24.35
CA ARG A 426 -16.67 -7.10 -24.23
C ARG A 426 -16.92 -8.05 -23.07
N HIS A 427 -16.06 -9.06 -22.90
CA HIS A 427 -16.22 -10.00 -21.81
C HIS A 427 -15.97 -9.32 -20.45
N PHE A 428 -14.96 -8.46 -20.34
CA PHE A 428 -14.72 -7.69 -19.13
C PHE A 428 -15.95 -6.85 -18.72
N LEU A 429 -16.57 -6.13 -19.67
CA LEU A 429 -17.78 -5.36 -19.40
C LEU A 429 -18.95 -6.24 -18.91
N ARG A 430 -19.14 -7.42 -19.52
CA ARG A 430 -20.16 -8.39 -19.06
C ARG A 430 -19.89 -8.86 -17.63
N VAL A 431 -18.62 -9.11 -17.29
CA VAL A 431 -18.23 -9.49 -15.92
C VAL A 431 -18.51 -8.37 -14.94
N MET A 432 -18.11 -7.13 -15.25
CA MET A 432 -18.36 -5.98 -14.37
C MET A 432 -19.87 -5.77 -14.13
N LEU A 433 -20.69 -5.88 -15.17
CA LEU A 433 -22.16 -5.79 -15.04
C LEU A 433 -22.74 -6.93 -14.20
N ALA A 434 -22.29 -8.17 -14.40
CA ALA A 434 -22.74 -9.32 -13.63
C ALA A 434 -22.36 -9.22 -12.15
N LEU A 435 -21.15 -8.75 -11.85
CA LEU A 435 -20.66 -8.60 -10.48
C LEU A 435 -21.30 -7.40 -9.76
N GLY A 436 -21.52 -6.29 -10.47
CA GLY A 436 -22.25 -5.13 -9.93
C GLY A 436 -23.66 -5.49 -9.46
N GLY A 437 -24.37 -6.33 -10.22
CA GLY A 437 -25.70 -6.83 -9.82
C GLY A 437 -25.71 -7.63 -8.52
N ARG A 438 -24.68 -8.45 -8.27
CA ARG A 438 -24.57 -9.27 -7.06
C ARG A 438 -24.30 -8.44 -5.81
N TRP A 439 -23.53 -7.36 -5.93
CA TRP A 439 -23.14 -6.54 -4.79
C TRP A 439 -24.28 -5.66 -4.26
N ILE A 440 -25.13 -5.15 -5.15
CA ILE A 440 -26.34 -4.39 -4.76
C ILE A 440 -27.26 -5.25 -3.87
N GLY A 441 -27.26 -6.57 -4.06
CA GLY A 441 -27.97 -7.50 -3.17
C GLY A 441 -27.36 -7.61 -1.77
N VAL A 442 -26.02 -7.61 -1.66
CA VAL A 442 -25.31 -7.75 -0.38
C VAL A 442 -25.39 -6.48 0.47
N GLY A 443 -25.21 -5.29 -0.13
CA GLY A 443 -25.25 -4.02 0.61
C GLY A 443 -26.60 -3.77 1.29
N ARG A 444 -27.71 -4.16 0.63
CA ARG A 444 -29.06 -4.03 1.17
C ARG A 444 -29.35 -4.97 2.35
N ALA A 445 -28.68 -6.11 2.44
CA ALA A 445 -28.87 -7.03 3.56
C ALA A 445 -28.22 -6.50 4.86
N GLN A 446 -27.14 -5.73 4.74
CA GLN A 446 -26.38 -5.25 5.91
C GLN A 446 -26.97 -3.96 6.52
N GLU A 447 -27.60 -3.10 5.71
CA GLU A 447 -28.26 -1.89 6.21
C GLU A 447 -29.54 -2.19 7.01
N GLY A 448 -30.09 -3.41 6.91
CA GLY A 448 -31.30 -3.84 7.63
C GLY A 448 -31.08 -4.39 9.05
N GLU A 449 -29.84 -4.67 9.46
CA GLU A 449 -29.50 -5.27 10.77
C GLU A 449 -29.03 -4.22 11.82
N GLY A 450 -29.12 -2.93 11.52
CA GLY A 450 -28.53 -1.86 12.33
C GLY A 450 -29.37 -1.29 13.48
N GLU A 451 -30.59 -1.78 13.73
CA GLU A 451 -31.51 -1.10 14.68
C GLU A 451 -31.98 -1.95 15.87
N ASP A 452 -31.64 -3.22 15.99
CA ASP A 452 -32.11 -4.05 17.11
C ASP A 452 -30.97 -4.62 17.98
N GLU A 453 -31.06 -4.34 19.29
CA GLU A 453 -30.44 -4.98 20.46
C GLU A 453 -29.24 -4.28 21.16
N ASP A 454 -29.63 -3.43 22.12
CA ASP A 454 -29.01 -3.30 23.44
C ASP A 454 -28.83 -4.69 24.11
N GLY A 455 -27.67 -5.33 23.91
CA GLY A 455 -27.28 -6.57 24.57
C GLY A 455 -25.87 -6.43 25.14
N VAL A 456 -25.78 -6.09 26.42
CA VAL A 456 -24.53 -6.01 27.19
C VAL A 456 -23.99 -7.42 27.41
N ASP A 457 -23.01 -7.84 26.63
CA ASP A 457 -22.07 -8.90 27.01
C ASP A 457 -20.70 -8.24 27.20
N GLU A 458 -20.42 -7.90 28.46
CA GLU A 458 -19.07 -7.64 28.97
C GLU A 458 -18.33 -8.98 28.99
N ASP A 459 -17.12 -9.01 28.40
CA ASP A 459 -15.99 -9.91 28.65
C ASP A 459 -15.39 -10.47 27.35
N GLU A 460 -14.57 -9.66 26.68
CA GLU A 460 -13.39 -10.13 25.92
C GLU A 460 -12.46 -8.93 25.68
N GLU A 461 -11.65 -8.64 26.71
CA GLU A 461 -10.47 -7.79 26.58
C GLU A 461 -9.33 -8.58 25.88
N ASP A 462 -8.53 -7.84 25.12
CA ASP A 462 -7.26 -8.21 24.47
C ASP A 462 -7.31 -8.66 23.01
N GLU A 463 -7.36 -7.68 22.09
CA GLU A 463 -6.40 -7.66 20.97
C GLU A 463 -6.18 -6.23 20.47
N GLU A 464 -4.91 -5.90 20.26
CA GLU A 464 -4.38 -4.55 20.05
C GLU A 464 -5.05 -3.82 18.86
N GLY A 465 -5.55 -2.61 19.13
CA GLY A 465 -6.14 -1.74 18.13
C GLY A 465 -5.16 -1.31 17.05
N GLU A 466 -5.30 -1.86 15.84
CA GLU A 466 -4.90 -1.17 14.62
C GLU A 466 -5.92 -0.04 14.36
N GLU A 467 -5.49 1.22 14.54
CA GLU A 467 -6.22 2.39 14.09
C GLU A 467 -6.41 2.32 12.56
N GLY A 468 -7.56 1.78 12.14
CA GLY A 468 -8.01 1.82 10.76
C GLY A 468 -8.34 3.25 10.37
N ASN A 469 -7.59 3.80 9.41
CA ASN A 469 -7.96 5.03 8.71
C ASN A 469 -9.35 4.88 8.10
N GLY A 470 -10.30 5.71 8.55
CA GLY A 470 -11.67 5.73 8.07
C GLY A 470 -11.77 6.26 6.64
N ASP A 471 -11.94 5.35 5.68
CA ASP A 471 -12.34 5.61 4.29
C ASP A 471 -13.63 4.84 3.92
N GLU A 472 -14.57 4.67 4.87
CA GLU A 472 -15.81 3.89 4.63
C GLU A 472 -16.93 4.67 3.88
N GLY A 473 -16.69 5.92 3.46
CA GLY A 473 -17.75 6.80 2.93
C GLY A 473 -18.00 6.84 1.41
N SER A 474 -17.26 6.11 0.57
CA SER A 474 -17.23 6.42 -0.89
C SER A 474 -17.81 5.35 -1.85
N LEU A 475 -18.31 4.21 -1.38
CA LEU A 475 -18.68 3.11 -2.30
C LEU A 475 -20.05 3.27 -3.01
N GLY A 476 -20.92 4.19 -2.56
CA GLY A 476 -22.27 4.40 -3.11
C GLY A 476 -22.38 5.23 -4.40
N PHE A 477 -21.28 5.76 -4.96
CA PHE A 477 -21.32 6.79 -6.03
C PHE A 477 -21.09 6.30 -7.47
N TRP A 478 -21.03 4.99 -7.72
CA TRP A 478 -20.64 4.44 -9.03
C TRP A 478 -21.73 4.43 -10.12
N TYR A 479 -22.95 4.89 -9.81
CA TYR A 479 -24.02 5.00 -10.81
C TYR A 479 -23.94 6.25 -11.71
N LEU A 480 -23.00 7.18 -11.46
CA LEU A 480 -22.85 8.43 -12.23
C LEU A 480 -21.49 8.59 -12.96
N ALA A 481 -20.48 7.78 -12.65
CA ALA A 481 -19.11 7.99 -13.14
C ALA A 481 -18.87 7.54 -14.60
N LEU A 482 -19.70 6.65 -15.16
CA LEU A 482 -19.69 6.41 -16.61
C LEU A 482 -20.30 7.57 -17.41
N TRP A 483 -21.00 8.49 -16.74
CA TRP A 483 -21.62 9.68 -17.34
C TRP A 483 -20.72 10.93 -17.24
N GLU A 484 -19.83 11.00 -16.26
CA GLU A 484 -18.87 12.10 -16.09
C GLU A 484 -17.42 11.65 -16.29
N VAL A 485 -17.01 11.52 -17.56
CA VAL A 485 -15.58 11.52 -17.91
C VAL A 485 -14.98 12.89 -17.52
N PRO A 486 -13.89 12.95 -16.72
CA PRO A 486 -13.23 14.21 -16.44
C PRO A 486 -12.66 14.79 -17.74
N ARG A 487 -13.10 16.02 -18.08
CA ARG A 487 -12.66 16.77 -19.27
C ARG A 487 -11.16 17.10 -19.20
N LYS A 488 -10.28 16.14 -19.45
CA LYS A 488 -8.89 16.42 -19.84
C LYS A 488 -8.89 16.82 -21.32
N ARG A 489 -8.56 18.09 -21.59
CA ARG A 489 -8.42 18.64 -22.95
C ARG A 489 -7.37 17.83 -23.71
N VAL A 490 -7.81 17.02 -24.66
CA VAL A 490 -6.97 16.54 -25.76
C VAL A 490 -6.88 17.68 -26.79
N PRO A 491 -5.68 18.21 -27.11
CA PRO A 491 -5.56 19.26 -28.13
C PRO A 491 -5.95 18.69 -29.51
N GLY A 492 -7.04 19.20 -30.08
CA GLY A 492 -7.53 18.82 -31.41
C GLY A 492 -9.04 18.60 -31.55
N TYR A 493 -9.79 18.55 -30.45
CA TYR A 493 -11.25 18.35 -30.48
C TYR A 493 -12.00 19.52 -29.83
N ALA A 494 -12.85 20.19 -30.61
CA ALA A 494 -13.87 21.10 -30.09
C ALA A 494 -15.10 20.29 -29.64
N PHE A 495 -15.56 20.56 -28.41
CA PHE A 495 -16.83 20.08 -27.85
C PHE A 495 -17.77 21.28 -27.71
N GLU A 496 -18.91 21.27 -28.40
CA GLU A 496 -20.01 22.21 -28.18
C GLU A 496 -21.02 21.62 -27.19
N SER A 497 -21.61 22.52 -26.38
CA SER A 497 -22.57 22.22 -25.33
C SER A 497 -23.96 21.97 -25.91
N LEU A 498 -24.49 20.74 -25.78
CA LEU A 498 -25.91 20.46 -26.01
C LEU A 498 -26.69 20.75 -24.72
N SER A 499 -27.47 21.83 -24.73
CA SER A 499 -28.45 22.16 -23.68
C SER A 499 -29.71 21.29 -23.81
N CYS A 500 -30.24 20.85 -22.67
CA CYS A 500 -31.42 19.98 -22.54
C CYS A 500 -32.69 20.62 -23.15
N LEU A 501 -33.50 19.80 -23.85
CA LEU A 501 -34.89 20.14 -24.21
C LEU A 501 -35.82 19.85 -23.02
N PRO A 502 -36.81 20.72 -22.72
CA PRO A 502 -37.78 20.44 -21.66
C PRO A 502 -38.86 19.48 -22.17
N PHE A 503 -39.17 18.44 -21.39
CA PHE A 503 -40.41 17.69 -21.52
C PHE A 503 -41.55 18.55 -20.96
N GLY A 504 -42.51 18.90 -21.82
CA GLY A 504 -43.76 19.53 -21.40
C GLY A 504 -44.65 18.53 -20.68
N VAL A 505 -45.08 18.88 -19.47
CA VAL A 505 -46.16 18.23 -18.75
C VAL A 505 -47.44 18.96 -19.14
N GLU A 506 -48.37 18.28 -19.80
CA GLU A 506 -49.73 18.76 -19.97
C GLU A 506 -50.51 18.49 -18.67
N ASP A 507 -51.09 19.54 -18.10
CA ASP A 507 -51.97 19.49 -16.94
C ASP A 507 -53.27 18.75 -17.30
N GLY A 508 -53.58 17.71 -16.52
CA GLY A 508 -54.86 17.00 -16.57
C GLY A 508 -55.28 16.57 -15.18
N ASP A 509 -56.13 17.39 -14.54
CA ASP A 509 -56.88 17.05 -13.32
C ASP A 509 -57.69 15.77 -13.53
N THR A 510 -57.53 14.78 -12.66
CA THR A 510 -58.64 13.95 -12.15
C THR A 510 -58.20 13.13 -10.93
N ASP A 511 -58.92 13.36 -9.82
CA ASP A 511 -58.98 12.53 -8.62
C ASP A 511 -59.23 11.05 -8.93
N ALA A 512 -58.38 10.15 -8.42
CA ALA A 512 -58.78 8.88 -7.79
C ALA A 512 -57.57 8.05 -7.33
N GLY A 513 -57.55 7.74 -6.02
CA GLY A 513 -57.48 6.36 -5.53
C GLY A 513 -56.15 5.61 -5.60
N ALA A 514 -55.64 5.29 -4.42
CA ALA A 514 -54.59 4.31 -4.15
C ALA A 514 -54.68 3.02 -4.97
N ASP A 515 -53.59 2.70 -5.67
CA ASP A 515 -53.04 1.35 -5.96
C ASP A 515 -52.16 1.44 -7.21
N ARG A 516 -50.90 1.86 -7.04
CA ARG A 516 -49.81 1.63 -8.00
C ARG A 516 -48.46 2.08 -7.45
N MET A 517 -47.87 1.27 -6.59
CA MET A 517 -46.42 1.29 -6.33
C MET A 517 -45.91 -0.13 -6.49
N ASP A 518 -45.83 -0.59 -7.74
CA ASP A 518 -45.13 -1.82 -8.15
C ASP A 518 -44.90 -1.76 -9.67
N ALA A 519 -44.19 -0.73 -10.16
CA ALA A 519 -43.75 -0.67 -11.55
C ALA A 519 -42.72 0.44 -11.83
N VAL A 520 -41.68 0.63 -11.00
CA VAL A 520 -40.51 1.44 -11.41
C VAL A 520 -39.26 0.78 -10.86
N GLY A 521 -38.66 -0.12 -11.66
CA GLY A 521 -37.46 -0.83 -11.21
C GLY A 521 -36.90 -1.84 -12.20
N ALA A 522 -37.04 -1.59 -13.50
CA ALA A 522 -36.35 -2.38 -14.52
C ALA A 522 -35.75 -1.41 -15.54
N GLY A 523 -34.61 -0.80 -15.18
CA GLY A 523 -33.79 -0.08 -16.14
C GLY A 523 -33.13 -1.08 -17.08
N VAL A 524 -33.65 -1.20 -18.31
CA VAL A 524 -32.95 -1.84 -19.42
C VAL A 524 -31.86 -0.88 -19.88
N LEU A 525 -30.59 -1.27 -19.75
CA LEU A 525 -29.48 -0.61 -20.44
C LEU A 525 -29.65 -0.84 -21.95
N ALA A 526 -30.08 0.20 -22.66
CA ALA A 526 -30.15 0.20 -24.11
C ALA A 526 -28.89 0.87 -24.70
N PHE A 527 -28.19 0.15 -25.58
CA PHE A 527 -27.14 0.75 -26.41
C PHE A 527 -27.79 1.62 -27.49
N VAL A 528 -27.53 2.92 -27.48
CA VAL A 528 -27.94 3.81 -28.57
C VAL A 528 -26.70 4.29 -29.31
N SER A 529 -26.47 3.74 -30.50
CA SER A 529 -25.55 4.32 -31.48
C SER A 529 -26.32 5.36 -32.28
N ALA A 530 -26.03 6.64 -32.06
CA ALA A 530 -26.59 7.72 -32.87
C ALA A 530 -25.56 8.17 -33.91
N GLU A 531 -25.93 8.09 -35.19
CA GLU A 531 -25.20 8.74 -36.29
C GLU A 531 -25.89 10.05 -36.60
N SER A 532 -25.13 11.15 -36.56
CA SER A 532 -25.61 12.46 -36.99
C SER A 532 -24.70 12.98 -38.10
N GLU A 533 -25.32 13.25 -39.24
CA GLU A 533 -24.70 13.92 -40.37
C GLU A 533 -24.78 15.43 -40.13
N ILE A 534 -23.62 16.09 -39.96
CA ILE A 534 -23.51 17.55 -39.89
C ILE A 534 -22.86 18.00 -41.20
N GLY A 535 -23.53 18.92 -41.90
CA GLY A 535 -23.32 19.23 -43.31
C GLY A 535 -21.93 19.71 -43.75
N ASP A 536 -21.77 19.63 -45.08
CA ASP A 536 -20.77 20.20 -46.01
C ASP A 536 -19.27 20.03 -45.77
N ALA A 537 -18.83 19.36 -44.70
CA ALA A 537 -17.42 19.01 -44.51
C ALA A 537 -17.19 17.55 -44.11
N GLY A 538 -17.95 16.61 -44.68
CA GLY A 538 -17.59 15.17 -44.80
C GLY A 538 -16.88 14.50 -43.62
N MET A 539 -17.23 14.82 -42.37
CA MET A 539 -16.57 14.28 -41.19
C MET A 539 -17.62 13.64 -40.28
N TRP A 540 -17.64 12.31 -40.27
CA TRP A 540 -18.50 11.53 -39.38
C TRP A 540 -17.95 11.59 -37.96
N ARG A 541 -18.79 11.89 -36.98
CA ARG A 541 -18.49 11.69 -35.55
C ARG A 541 -19.48 10.67 -35.00
N ARG A 542 -18.98 9.53 -34.51
CA ARG A 542 -19.75 8.61 -33.67
C ARG A 542 -19.45 8.91 -32.21
N CYS A 543 -20.50 9.14 -31.43
CA CYS A 543 -20.41 9.12 -29.97
C CYS A 543 -20.92 7.75 -29.49
N VAL A 544 -20.13 7.10 -28.63
CA VAL A 544 -20.57 5.92 -27.87
C VAL A 544 -20.79 6.41 -26.45
N CYS A 545 -22.05 6.42 -26.01
CA CYS A 545 -22.40 6.56 -24.60
C CYS A 545 -22.56 5.16 -24.02
N VAL A 546 -21.90 4.90 -22.89
CA VAL A 546 -22.00 3.64 -22.14
C VAL A 546 -23.04 3.79 -21.04
#